data_AF-A0A8S3WTS2-F1
#
_entry.id   AF-A0A8S3WTS2-F1
#
_cell.length_a   1.000
_cell.length_b   1.000
_cell.length_c   1.000
_cell.angle_alpha   90.00
_cell.angle_beta   90.00
_cell.angle_gamma   90.00
#
_symmetry.space_group_name_H-M   'P 1'
#
loop_
_entity.id
_entity.type
_entity.pdbx_description
1 polymer ?
#
loop_
_entity_poly.entity_id
_entity_poly.type
_entity_poly.pdbx_seq_one_letter_code
_entity_poly.pdbx_strand_id
1 'polypeptide(L)'
;MDIQFILDPFACAVYIVDYINKADRGMSRLLREALDEAKIGNKSVKDSLRIVSNVFLNSSEISAQEAIYVLTGLPLSRASEAAMYINTSLPQERVHILKSYLELQSLEPDSSDIFQKGIIDYYSKRPLSLENISLPHFVAYYTYSKKTHSANSIETLNDSSQAIDYSQAVEEVEAEGNWIPLII
;
A
#
# COMPACT_ATOMS: atom_id res chain seq x y z
N MET A 1 9.22 39.55 -4.12
CA MET A 1 10.13 38.39 -4.00
C MET A 1 10.28 38.10 -2.54
N ASP A 2 10.06 36.84 -2.14
CA ASP A 2 10.28 36.35 -0.78
C ASP A 2 11.69 35.73 -0.76
N ILE A 3 12.60 36.27 0.05
CA ILE A 3 14.02 35.88 0.07
C ILE A 3 14.37 35.47 1.49
N GLN A 4 14.69 34.20 1.69
CA GLN A 4 15.01 33.63 2.99
C GLN A 4 16.43 33.06 2.98
N PHE A 5 17.19 33.33 4.04
CA PHE A 5 18.53 32.77 4.22
C PHE A 5 18.41 31.27 4.57
N ILE A 6 19.11 30.45 3.79
CA ILE A 6 19.18 29.01 3.98
C ILE A 6 20.49 28.70 4.71
N LEU A 7 20.40 28.16 5.93
CA LEU A 7 21.56 27.90 6.78
C LEU A 7 22.11 26.47 6.61
N ASP A 8 21.30 25.55 6.07
CA ASP A 8 21.67 24.15 5.87
C ASP A 8 20.87 23.51 4.70
N PRO A 9 21.32 22.36 4.15
CA PRO A 9 20.66 21.70 3.03
C PRO A 9 19.23 21.21 3.32
N PHE A 10 18.93 20.85 4.58
CA PHE A 10 17.59 20.44 4.97
C PHE A 10 16.64 21.64 4.97
N ALA A 11 17.07 22.81 5.45
CA ALA A 11 16.31 24.04 5.33
C ALA A 11 15.99 24.40 3.87
N CYS A 12 16.90 24.10 2.93
CA CYS A 12 16.64 24.25 1.50
C CYS A 12 15.50 23.35 1.02
N ALA A 13 15.58 22.05 1.35
CA ALA A 13 14.56 21.08 0.98
C ALA A 13 13.19 21.43 1.56
N VAL A 14 13.14 21.79 2.84
CA VAL A 14 11.91 22.23 3.51
C VAL A 14 11.32 23.46 2.82
N TYR A 15 12.13 24.47 2.51
CA TYR A 15 11.67 25.67 1.81
C TYR A 15 11.04 25.34 0.44
N ILE A 16 11.71 24.49 -0.35
CA ILE A 16 11.20 24.06 -1.66
C ILE A 16 9.85 23.33 -1.50
N VAL A 17 9.77 22.39 -0.55
CA VAL A 17 8.55 21.63 -0.28
C VAL A 17 7.41 22.54 0.18
N ASP A 18 7.69 23.47 1.10
CA ASP A 18 6.70 24.44 1.62
C ASP A 18 6.20 25.41 0.54
N TYR A 19 7.05 25.73 -0.43
CA TYR A 19 6.71 26.57 -1.55
C TYR A 19 5.85 25.84 -2.58
N ILE A 20 6.23 24.61 -2.96
CA ILE A 20 5.44 23.77 -3.88
C ILE A 20 4.05 23.51 -3.29
N ASN A 21 3.98 23.15 -1.99
CA ASN A 21 2.73 22.86 -1.30
C ASN A 21 1.96 24.11 -0.85
N LYS A 22 2.35 25.32 -1.30
CA LYS A 22 1.72 26.56 -0.85
C LYS A 22 0.26 26.67 -1.28
N ALA A 23 -0.08 26.20 -2.48
CA ALA A 23 -1.45 26.17 -2.98
C ALA A 23 -2.33 25.19 -2.18
N ASP A 24 -1.76 24.07 -1.74
CA ASP A 24 -2.47 23.02 -0.98
C ASP A 24 -2.55 23.28 0.54
N ARG A 25 -2.21 24.50 1.00
CA ARG A 25 -2.27 24.84 2.42
C ARG A 25 -3.71 24.76 2.92
N GLY A 26 -3.91 23.99 3.99
CA GLY A 26 -5.22 23.82 4.62
C GLY A 26 -6.03 22.63 4.09
N MET A 27 -5.56 21.94 3.04
CA MET A 27 -6.17 20.70 2.55
C MET A 27 -6.32 19.66 3.65
N SER A 28 -5.30 19.48 4.51
CA SER A 28 -5.38 18.54 5.63
C SER A 28 -6.50 18.86 6.63
N ARG A 29 -6.82 20.14 6.84
CA ARG A 29 -7.93 20.55 7.71
C ARG A 29 -9.28 20.23 7.05
N LEU A 30 -9.44 20.57 5.77
CA LEU A 30 -10.65 20.29 5.01
C LEU A 30 -10.96 18.79 4.97
N LEU A 31 -9.94 17.95 4.74
CA LEU A 31 -10.11 16.50 4.72
C LEU A 31 -10.46 15.94 6.10
N ARG A 32 -9.94 16.51 7.19
CA ARG A 32 -10.33 16.11 8.56
C ARG A 32 -11.78 16.44 8.84
N GLU A 33 -12.22 17.65 8.48
CA GLU A 33 -13.62 18.07 8.64
C GLU A 33 -14.56 17.17 7.82
N ALA A 34 -14.20 16.87 6.56
CA ALA A 34 -14.96 15.94 5.72
C ALA A 34 -15.02 14.52 6.29
N LEU A 35 -13.92 14.04 6.90
CA LEU A 35 -13.88 12.75 7.58
C LEU A 35 -14.78 12.74 8.82
N ASP A 36 -14.76 13.80 9.62
CA ASP A 36 -15.61 13.89 10.81
C ASP A 36 -17.09 14.00 10.42
N GLU A 37 -17.43 14.74 9.37
CA GLU A 37 -18.79 14.75 8.80
C GLU A 37 -19.19 13.38 8.25
N ALA A 38 -18.28 12.68 7.56
CA ALA A 38 -18.55 11.34 7.03
C ALA A 38 -18.76 10.29 8.13
N LYS A 39 -18.25 10.51 9.35
CA LYS A 39 -18.54 9.70 10.54
C LYS A 39 -19.89 10.05 11.17
N ILE A 40 -20.41 11.24 10.93
CA ILE A 40 -21.72 11.67 11.42
C ILE A 40 -22.80 11.01 10.54
N GLY A 41 -23.22 9.83 10.98
CA GLY A 41 -24.22 8.99 10.32
C GLY A 41 -23.70 7.59 10.03
N ASN A 42 -24.60 6.61 9.95
CA ASN A 42 -24.26 5.23 9.62
C ASN A 42 -24.06 5.05 8.10
N LYS A 43 -23.16 5.86 7.51
CA LYS A 43 -22.84 5.81 6.07
C LYS A 43 -21.94 4.61 5.79
N SER A 44 -22.08 4.03 4.60
CA SER A 44 -21.17 2.96 4.18
C SER A 44 -19.75 3.52 3.98
N VAL A 45 -18.72 2.67 4.14
CA VAL A 45 -17.32 3.05 3.92
C VAL A 45 -17.12 3.66 2.53
N LYS A 46 -17.82 3.13 1.51
CA LYS A 46 -17.78 3.63 0.14
C LYS A 46 -18.33 5.06 0.03
N ASP A 47 -19.43 5.34 0.72
CA ASP A 47 -20.05 6.67 0.71
C ASP A 47 -19.20 7.67 1.49
N SER A 48 -18.64 7.26 2.63
CA SER A 48 -17.69 8.07 3.40
C SER A 48 -16.45 8.42 2.57
N LEU A 49 -15.89 7.45 1.85
CA LEU A 49 -14.77 7.70 0.94
C LEU A 49 -15.19 8.65 -0.18
N ARG A 50 -16.38 8.48 -0.77
CA ARG A 50 -16.88 9.37 -1.82
C ARG A 50 -17.00 10.82 -1.36
N ILE A 51 -17.45 11.05 -0.12
CA ILE A 51 -17.54 12.40 0.47
C ILE A 51 -16.15 13.03 0.56
N VAL A 52 -15.19 12.31 1.15
CA VAL A 52 -13.81 12.79 1.31
C VAL A 52 -13.15 13.04 -0.06
N SER A 53 -13.32 12.12 -1.00
CA SER A 53 -12.79 12.26 -2.36
C SER A 53 -13.40 13.46 -3.09
N ASN A 54 -14.71 13.70 -2.94
CA ASN A 54 -15.35 14.88 -3.53
C ASN A 54 -14.79 16.17 -2.94
N VAL A 55 -14.60 16.24 -1.62
CA VAL A 55 -14.00 17.42 -0.98
C VAL A 55 -12.59 17.63 -1.52
N PHE A 56 -11.76 16.57 -1.58
CA PHE A 56 -10.40 16.64 -2.13
C PHE A 56 -10.38 17.18 -3.56
N LEU A 57 -11.17 16.58 -4.46
CA LEU A 57 -11.19 16.96 -5.88
C LEU A 57 -11.69 18.39 -6.11
N ASN A 58 -12.66 18.87 -5.32
CA ASN A 58 -13.20 20.22 -5.48
C ASN A 58 -12.32 21.31 -4.83
N SER A 59 -11.41 20.94 -3.94
CA SER A 59 -10.50 21.88 -3.28
C SER A 59 -9.07 21.85 -3.83
N SER A 60 -8.70 20.80 -4.58
CA SER A 60 -7.40 20.70 -5.23
C SER A 60 -7.39 21.45 -6.57
N GLU A 61 -6.35 22.25 -6.79
CA GLU A 61 -6.09 22.89 -8.09
C GLU A 61 -5.23 21.95 -8.94
N ILE A 62 -5.73 21.54 -10.10
CA ILE A 62 -5.04 20.61 -11.00
C ILE A 62 -4.97 21.21 -12.41
N SER A 63 -3.83 21.07 -13.08
CA SER A 63 -3.71 21.50 -14.48
C SER A 63 -4.53 20.60 -15.41
N ALA A 64 -4.89 21.11 -16.59
CA ALA A 64 -5.63 20.32 -17.59
C ALA A 64 -4.87 19.03 -18.00
N GLN A 65 -3.54 19.08 -18.03
CA GLN A 65 -2.70 17.92 -18.39
C GLN A 65 -2.74 16.85 -17.30
N GLU A 66 -2.57 17.24 -16.04
CA GLU A 66 -2.66 16.32 -14.89
C GLU A 66 -4.07 15.73 -14.76
N ALA A 67 -5.12 16.52 -15.02
CA ALA A 67 -6.49 16.02 -15.02
C ALA A 67 -6.72 14.91 -16.05
N ILE A 68 -6.14 15.03 -17.26
CA ILE A 68 -6.20 13.97 -18.27
C ILE A 68 -5.51 12.70 -17.78
N TYR A 69 -4.35 12.82 -17.14
CA TYR A 69 -3.66 11.66 -16.55
C TYR A 69 -4.52 10.96 -15.49
N VAL A 70 -5.11 11.73 -14.58
CA VAL A 70 -6.01 11.19 -13.54
C VAL A 70 -7.24 10.50 -14.16
N LEU A 71 -7.90 11.14 -15.13
CA LEU A 71 -9.11 10.60 -15.78
C LEU A 71 -8.83 9.33 -16.61
N THR A 72 -7.64 9.22 -17.21
CA THR A 72 -7.23 8.06 -18.01
C THR A 72 -6.58 6.95 -17.18
N GLY A 73 -6.35 7.18 -15.88
CA GLY A 73 -5.66 6.24 -15.00
C GLY A 73 -4.17 6.11 -15.31
N LEU A 74 -3.57 7.09 -15.99
CA LEU A 74 -2.14 7.09 -16.27
C LEU A 74 -1.34 7.55 -15.04
N PRO A 75 -0.18 6.93 -14.77
CA PRO A 75 0.65 7.32 -13.64
C PRO A 75 1.23 8.72 -13.86
N LEU A 76 1.05 9.62 -12.88
CA LEU A 76 1.62 10.97 -12.89
C LEU A 76 3.15 10.97 -12.76
N SER A 77 3.72 9.91 -12.21
CA SER A 77 5.16 9.71 -12.09
C SER A 77 5.49 8.22 -12.19
N ARG A 78 6.69 7.91 -12.68
CA ARG A 78 7.25 6.57 -12.72
C ARG A 78 8.59 6.58 -11.99
N ALA A 79 8.77 5.64 -11.09
CA ALA A 79 10.03 5.40 -10.40
C ALA A 79 10.57 4.03 -10.82
N SER A 80 11.89 3.89 -10.88
CA SER A 80 12.55 2.59 -11.08
C SER A 80 12.39 1.69 -9.86
N GLU A 81 12.26 2.29 -8.67
CA GLU A 81 12.14 1.60 -7.39
C GLU A 81 10.71 1.67 -6.86
N ALA A 82 10.23 0.56 -6.30
CA ALA A 82 8.95 0.51 -5.61
C ALA A 82 9.08 1.03 -4.19
N ALA A 83 8.11 1.83 -3.73
CA ALA A 83 8.01 2.24 -2.33
C ALA A 83 7.07 1.28 -1.59
N MET A 84 7.57 0.67 -0.51
CA MET A 84 6.80 -0.24 0.35
C MET A 84 6.50 0.41 1.70
N TYR A 85 5.23 0.41 2.09
CA TYR A 85 4.80 0.86 3.41
C TYR A 85 4.92 -0.28 4.43
N ILE A 86 5.55 0.00 5.58
CA ILE A 86 5.62 -0.91 6.72
C ILE A 86 4.86 -0.28 7.89
N ASN A 87 3.79 -0.94 8.33
CA ASN A 87 3.02 -0.46 9.48
C ASN A 87 3.75 -0.75 10.79
N THR A 88 4.36 0.27 11.39
CA THR A 88 5.11 0.17 12.65
C THR A 88 4.25 0.36 13.90
N SER A 89 2.92 0.47 13.79
CA SER A 89 2.03 0.54 14.95
C SER A 89 2.07 -0.75 15.76
N LEU A 90 1.65 -0.65 17.03
CA LEU A 90 1.53 -1.77 17.94
C LEU A 90 0.60 -2.85 17.35
N PRO A 91 0.82 -4.14 17.66
CA PRO A 91 0.01 -5.23 17.09
C PRO A 91 -1.49 -5.07 17.29
N GLN A 92 -1.94 -4.48 18.40
CA GLN A 92 -3.36 -4.29 18.70
C GLN A 92 -4.01 -3.14 17.92
N GLU A 93 -3.20 -2.19 17.43
CA GLU A 93 -3.66 -0.98 16.72
C GLU A 93 -3.50 -1.13 15.20
N ARG A 94 -2.91 -2.23 14.74
CA ARG A 94 -2.64 -2.45 13.33
C ARG A 94 -3.94 -2.72 12.59
N VAL A 95 -4.11 -2.05 11.46
CA VAL A 95 -5.24 -2.33 10.56
C VAL A 95 -4.95 -3.64 9.83
N HIS A 96 -5.88 -4.59 9.93
CA HIS A 96 -5.82 -5.87 9.24
C HIS A 96 -6.82 -5.91 8.08
N ILE A 97 -6.45 -6.64 7.03
CA ILE A 97 -7.32 -6.90 5.89
C ILE A 97 -8.02 -8.22 6.14
N LEU A 98 -9.34 -8.26 5.99
CA LEU A 98 -10.10 -9.51 6.08
C LEU A 98 -9.82 -10.40 4.86
N LYS A 99 -9.85 -11.70 5.07
CA LYS A 99 -9.85 -12.67 3.96
C LYS A 99 -11.07 -12.43 3.05
N SER A 100 -10.97 -12.88 1.80
CA SER A 100 -12.08 -12.80 0.87
C SER A 100 -13.28 -13.61 1.36
N TYR A 101 -14.48 -13.29 0.85
CA TYR A 101 -15.71 -13.98 1.24
C TYR A 101 -15.62 -15.50 1.02
N LEU A 102 -15.02 -15.93 -0.10
CA LEU A 102 -14.85 -17.35 -0.43
C LEU A 102 -13.89 -18.05 0.54
N GLU A 103 -12.75 -17.40 0.85
CA GLU A 103 -11.79 -17.92 1.84
C GLU A 103 -12.46 -18.05 3.21
N LEU A 104 -13.24 -17.05 3.64
CA LEU A 104 -13.96 -17.07 4.91
C LEU A 104 -15.01 -18.19 4.98
N GLN A 105 -15.72 -18.48 3.89
CA GLN A 105 -16.69 -19.59 3.84
C GLN A 105 -16.03 -20.97 3.91
N SER A 106 -14.78 -21.08 3.44
CA SER A 106 -14.02 -22.32 3.49
C SER A 106 -13.36 -22.60 4.85
N LEU A 107 -13.39 -21.63 5.77
CA LEU A 107 -12.86 -21.80 7.11
C LEU A 107 -13.76 -22.72 7.95
N GLU A 108 -13.14 -23.43 8.89
CA GLU A 108 -13.88 -24.14 9.91
C GLU A 108 -14.75 -23.17 10.73
N PRO A 109 -15.94 -23.59 11.20
CA PRO A 109 -16.89 -22.72 11.90
C PRO A 109 -16.32 -22.00 13.12
N ASP A 110 -15.33 -22.60 13.80
CA ASP A 110 -14.71 -22.08 15.02
C ASP A 110 -13.33 -21.42 14.76
N SER A 111 -12.94 -21.24 13.50
CA SER A 111 -11.64 -20.65 13.16
C SER A 111 -11.60 -19.14 13.42
N SER A 112 -10.57 -18.69 14.12
CA SER A 112 -10.30 -17.26 14.38
C SER A 112 -9.38 -16.61 13.34
N ASP A 113 -8.89 -17.37 12.36
CA ASP A 113 -7.97 -16.89 11.31
C ASP A 113 -8.73 -16.20 10.16
N ILE A 114 -9.38 -15.09 10.49
CA ILE A 114 -10.22 -14.32 9.54
C ILE A 114 -9.44 -13.25 8.75
N PHE A 115 -8.18 -13.00 9.11
CA PHE A 115 -7.35 -11.95 8.52
C PHE A 115 -6.38 -12.50 7.48
N GLN A 116 -6.08 -11.69 6.47
CA GLN A 116 -5.04 -11.99 5.50
C GLN A 116 -3.66 -11.74 6.13
N LYS A 117 -2.76 -12.72 5.99
CA LYS A 117 -1.37 -12.61 6.42
C LYS A 117 -0.66 -11.47 5.68
N GLY A 118 -0.06 -10.55 6.43
CA GLY A 118 0.71 -9.42 5.92
C GLY A 118 2.22 -9.61 6.01
N ILE A 119 2.98 -8.62 5.55
CA ILE A 119 4.46 -8.64 5.51
C ILE A 119 5.10 -8.90 6.88
N ILE A 120 4.47 -8.43 7.96
CA ILE A 120 4.97 -8.59 9.33
C ILE A 120 4.76 -10.03 9.82
N ASP A 121 3.64 -10.65 9.48
CA ASP A 121 3.36 -12.05 9.82
C ASP A 121 4.34 -12.98 9.09
N TYR A 122 4.59 -12.67 7.83
CA TYR A 122 5.59 -13.33 6.99
C TYR A 122 7.01 -13.20 7.57
N TYR A 123 7.42 -11.99 7.96
CA TYR A 123 8.72 -11.77 8.59
C TYR A 123 8.88 -12.53 9.91
N SER A 124 7.79 -12.71 10.66
CA SER A 124 7.78 -13.46 11.92
C SER A 124 7.97 -14.96 11.70
N LYS A 125 7.58 -15.47 10.52
CA LYS A 125 7.72 -16.87 10.09
C LYS A 125 8.89 -17.08 9.11
N ARG A 126 9.84 -16.14 9.03
CA ARG A 126 10.98 -16.24 8.13
C ARG A 126 11.90 -17.41 8.53
N PRO A 127 12.58 -18.07 7.56
CA PRO A 127 13.49 -19.17 7.85
C PRO A 127 14.71 -18.71 8.62
N LEU A 128 15.37 -19.65 9.31
CA LEU A 128 16.58 -19.38 10.09
C LEU A 128 17.73 -18.78 9.26
N SER A 129 17.78 -19.07 7.95
CA SER A 129 18.74 -18.45 7.03
C SER A 129 18.60 -16.92 6.95
N LEU A 130 17.42 -16.40 7.25
CA LEU A 130 17.09 -14.97 7.26
C LEU A 130 16.91 -14.43 8.70
N GLU A 131 17.44 -15.11 9.72
CA GLU A 131 17.24 -14.65 11.09
C GLU A 131 17.90 -13.28 11.35
N ASN A 132 19.06 -13.04 10.74
CA ASN A 132 19.91 -11.86 10.96
C ASN A 132 19.52 -10.61 10.14
N ILE A 133 18.52 -10.68 9.27
CA ILE A 133 18.08 -9.51 8.50
C ILE A 133 17.02 -8.72 9.25
N SER A 134 17.01 -7.40 9.07
CA SER A 134 15.98 -6.53 9.65
C SER A 134 14.69 -6.57 8.81
N LEU A 135 13.56 -6.18 9.41
CA LEU A 135 12.28 -6.08 8.70
C LEU A 135 12.35 -5.17 7.45
N PRO A 136 12.92 -3.95 7.49
CA PRO A 136 13.04 -3.14 6.28
C PRO A 136 13.89 -3.81 5.19
N HIS A 137 14.97 -4.49 5.56
CA HIS A 137 15.80 -5.23 4.60
C HIS A 137 15.01 -6.41 3.99
N PHE A 138 14.25 -7.11 4.82
CA PHE A 138 13.38 -8.18 4.34
C PHE A 138 12.33 -7.67 3.34
N VAL A 139 11.65 -6.57 3.65
CA VAL A 139 10.64 -5.98 2.75
C VAL A 139 11.25 -5.47 1.45
N ALA A 140 12.48 -4.94 1.49
CA ALA A 140 13.15 -4.40 0.31
C ALA A 140 13.61 -5.48 -0.68
N TYR A 141 14.01 -6.65 -0.18
CA TYR A 141 14.69 -7.66 -1.00
C TYR A 141 13.95 -8.99 -1.13
N TYR A 142 12.86 -9.22 -0.41
CA TYR A 142 12.15 -10.50 -0.43
C TYR A 142 10.65 -10.31 -0.66
N THR A 143 10.07 -11.24 -1.42
CA THR A 143 8.62 -11.37 -1.59
C THR A 143 8.14 -12.77 -1.22
N TYR A 144 6.88 -12.86 -0.80
CA TYR A 144 6.22 -14.12 -0.51
C TYR A 144 5.42 -14.59 -1.72
N SER A 145 5.77 -15.76 -2.27
CA SER A 145 4.97 -16.39 -3.30
C SER A 145 3.99 -17.39 -2.68
N LYS A 146 2.70 -17.30 -3.02
CA LYS A 146 1.74 -18.37 -2.72
C LYS A 146 1.89 -19.58 -3.66
N LYS A 147 2.60 -19.43 -4.79
CA LYS A 147 2.80 -20.50 -5.77
C LYS A 147 4.00 -21.34 -5.34
N THR A 148 3.78 -22.63 -5.09
CA THR A 148 4.86 -23.62 -5.10
C THR A 148 5.43 -23.62 -6.52
N HIS A 149 6.70 -23.28 -6.68
CA HIS A 149 7.35 -23.42 -7.98
C HIS A 149 7.41 -24.93 -8.29
N SER A 150 6.54 -25.41 -9.19
CA SER A 150 6.90 -26.56 -10.01
C SER A 150 8.16 -26.12 -10.79
N ALA A 151 9.28 -26.74 -10.48
CA ALA A 151 10.55 -26.50 -11.14
C ALA A 151 10.40 -26.87 -12.62
N ASN A 152 9.93 -25.95 -13.48
CA ASN A 152 10.04 -25.92 -14.94
C ASN A 152 9.19 -24.77 -15.52
N SER A 153 9.66 -23.52 -15.42
CA SER A 153 9.33 -22.44 -16.37
C SER A 153 10.14 -21.18 -16.07
N ILE A 154 11.43 -21.24 -16.37
CA ILE A 154 12.16 -20.02 -16.74
C ILE A 154 11.88 -19.84 -18.23
N GLU A 155 10.91 -18.99 -18.58
CA GLU A 155 10.95 -18.22 -19.83
C GLU A 155 9.83 -17.17 -19.88
N THR A 156 10.27 -15.91 -20.01
CA THR A 156 9.54 -14.72 -20.50
C THR A 156 8.39 -14.16 -19.66
N LEU A 157 8.68 -13.08 -18.91
CA LEU A 157 7.68 -12.07 -18.55
C LEU A 157 7.99 -10.79 -19.33
N ASN A 158 7.55 -10.79 -20.59
CA ASN A 158 7.27 -9.57 -21.33
C ASN A 158 5.79 -9.25 -21.14
N ASP A 159 5.53 -8.09 -20.56
CA ASP A 159 4.34 -7.24 -20.67
C ASP A 159 3.00 -7.91 -21.00
N SER A 160 2.11 -8.03 -20.00
CA SER A 160 0.68 -7.70 -20.17
C SER A 160 -0.09 -7.80 -18.86
N SER A 161 -0.90 -6.77 -18.62
CA SER A 161 -2.02 -6.71 -17.68
C SER A 161 -2.82 -8.01 -17.67
N GLN A 162 -2.73 -8.79 -16.60
CA GLN A 162 -3.71 -9.84 -16.31
C GLN A 162 -4.13 -9.77 -14.85
N ALA A 163 -5.44 -9.60 -14.67
CA ALA A 163 -6.10 -9.70 -13.38
C ALA A 163 -5.87 -11.10 -12.80
N ILE A 164 -5.40 -11.17 -11.56
CA ILE A 164 -5.19 -12.43 -10.85
C ILE A 164 -6.56 -12.96 -10.40
N ASP A 165 -6.95 -14.11 -10.94
CA ASP A 165 -8.14 -14.87 -10.55
C ASP A 165 -7.90 -15.58 -9.20
N TYR A 166 -8.83 -15.41 -8.27
CA TYR A 166 -8.74 -15.85 -6.86
C TYR A 166 -9.41 -17.23 -6.61
N SER A 167 -9.68 -18.01 -7.65
CA SER A 167 -10.64 -19.12 -7.57
C SER A 167 -10.08 -20.51 -7.19
N GLN A 168 -8.82 -20.66 -6.77
CA GLN A 168 -8.30 -22.00 -6.39
C GLN A 168 -7.75 -22.05 -4.96
N ALA A 169 -8.54 -22.69 -4.09
CA ALA A 169 -8.15 -23.14 -2.77
C ALA A 169 -7.12 -24.28 -2.87
N VAL A 170 -5.99 -24.14 -2.19
CA VAL A 170 -5.02 -25.23 -1.97
C VAL A 170 -4.48 -25.09 -0.54
N GLU A 171 -4.54 -26.21 0.18
CA GLU A 171 -4.07 -26.43 1.56
C GLU A 171 -2.77 -25.68 1.90
N GLU A 172 -2.77 -24.99 3.05
CA GLU A 172 -1.56 -24.44 3.66
C GLU A 172 -0.68 -25.58 4.17
N VAL A 173 0.16 -26.13 3.29
CA VAL A 173 1.31 -26.91 3.72
C VAL A 173 2.36 -25.92 4.21
N GLU A 174 2.73 -26.04 5.49
CA GLU A 174 3.90 -25.39 6.10
C GLU A 174 5.15 -25.70 5.26
N ALA A 175 5.50 -24.81 4.34
CA ALA A 175 6.66 -25.00 3.48
C ALA A 175 7.65 -23.85 3.70
N GLU A 176 8.69 -24.15 4.47
CA GLU A 176 9.99 -23.50 4.37
C GLU A 176 10.43 -23.49 2.89
N GLY A 177 10.17 -22.43 2.13
CA GLY A 177 10.61 -22.43 0.73
C GLY A 177 10.08 -21.37 -0.22
N ASN A 178 9.10 -20.54 0.15
CA ASN A 178 8.45 -19.64 -0.82
C ASN A 178 8.97 -18.19 -0.81
N TRP A 179 10.19 -17.95 -0.33
CA TRP A 179 10.81 -16.62 -0.31
C TRP A 179 11.61 -16.40 -1.57
N ILE A 180 11.17 -15.47 -2.41
CA ILE A 180 11.83 -15.14 -3.66
C ILE A 180 12.59 -13.82 -3.45
N PRO A 181 13.91 -13.77 -3.72
CA PRO A 181 14.63 -12.51 -3.74
C PRO A 181 14.07 -11.64 -4.87
N LEU A 182 13.75 -10.39 -4.56
CA LEU A 182 13.39 -9.40 -5.57
C LEU A 182 14.65 -9.13 -6.41
N ILE A 183 14.56 -9.45 -7.72
CA ILE A 183 15.57 -9.06 -8.69
C ILE A 183 15.36 -7.57 -8.92
N ILE A 184 16.28 -6.76 -8.41
CA ILE A 184 16.37 -5.31 -8.66
C ILE A 184 17.29 -5.10 -9.86
#